data_AF-A0A3G9GCQ8-F1
#
_entry.id   AF-A0A3G9GCQ8-F1
#
_cell.length_a   1.000
_cell.length_b   1.000
_cell.length_c   1.000
_cell.angle_alpha   90.00
_cell.angle_beta   90.00
_cell.angle_gamma   90.00
#
_symmetry.space_group_name_H-M   'P 1'
#
loop_
_entity.id
_entity.type
_entity.pdbx_description
1 polymer ?
#
loop_
_entity_poly.entity_id
_entity_poly.type
_entity_poly.pdbx_seq_one_letter_code
_entity_poly.pdbx_strand_id
1 'polypeptide(L)'
;MIAAVLLQLAMMPLDRHLHLVSHGLGKPSLIFGSSAEMLLRQLQAFGADGRRTLAQLYAIDLVFPTALALTTIQGVWLAFRRDLPDVALLLAAIAIAFDLLDLLEKIASFIILAQFPLIETGLMRFTVTSTSIKLILLATMYVGLLAALLSWLFRRKGKAVQKA
;
A
#
# COMPACT_ATOMS: atom_id res chain seq x y z
N MET A 1 -5.31 8.74 11.22
CA MET A 1 -4.27 9.72 10.82
C MET A 1 -3.08 9.72 11.79
N ILE A 2 -3.28 9.86 13.11
CA ILE A 2 -2.18 9.85 14.11
C ILE A 2 -1.35 8.56 14.06
N ALA A 3 -1.99 7.39 14.03
CA ALA A 3 -1.28 6.10 13.95
C ALA A 3 -0.38 5.97 12.71
N ALA A 4 -0.86 6.40 11.55
CA ALA A 4 -0.08 6.42 10.31
C ALA A 4 1.14 7.34 10.41
N VAL A 5 0.98 8.53 11.01
CA VAL A 5 2.10 9.46 11.24
C VAL A 5 3.12 8.86 12.21
N LEU A 6 2.66 8.23 13.30
CA LEU A 6 3.54 7.58 14.28
C LEU A 6 4.31 6.40 13.67
N LEU A 7 3.65 5.57 12.86
CA LEU A 7 4.30 4.48 12.12
C LEU A 7 5.35 5.03 11.14
N GLN A 8 5.03 6.08 10.38
CA GLN A 8 5.97 6.70 9.47
C GLN A 8 7.21 7.25 10.20
N LEU A 9 7.00 7.91 11.35
CA LEU A 9 8.10 8.40 12.19
C LEU A 9 8.95 7.26 12.75
N ALA A 10 8.33 6.13 13.12
CA ALA A 10 9.04 4.94 13.58
C ALA A 10 9.86 4.27 12.45
N MET A 11 9.41 4.35 11.20
CA MET A 11 10.13 3.81 10.05
C MET A 11 11.31 4.69 9.59
N MET A 12 11.27 6.01 9.82
CA MET A 12 12.32 6.93 9.34
C MET A 12 13.75 6.56 9.74
N PRO A 13 14.05 6.18 11.01
CA PRO A 13 15.39 5.74 11.39
C PRO A 13 15.84 4.48 10.65
N LEU A 14 14.92 3.52 10.48
CA LEU A 14 15.19 2.27 9.78
C LEU A 14 15.38 2.50 8.28
N ASP A 15 14.63 3.42 7.67
CA ASP A 15 14.80 3.80 6.26
C ASP A 15 16.16 4.46 6.02
N ARG A 16 16.58 5.35 6.92
CA ARG A 16 17.93 5.93 6.88
C ARG A 16 19.01 4.86 7.04
N HIS A 17 18.83 3.96 8.00
CA HIS A 17 19.77 2.88 8.22
C HIS A 17 19.86 1.97 6.98
N LEU A 18 18.72 1.57 6.41
CA LEU A 18 18.66 0.76 5.20
C LEU A 18 19.40 1.46 4.05
N HIS A 19 19.14 2.75 3.82
CA HIS A 19 19.81 3.52 2.78
C HIS A 19 21.33 3.57 2.96
N LEU A 20 21.83 3.60 4.19
CA LEU A 20 23.26 3.57 4.49
C LEU A 20 23.87 2.18 4.20
N VAL A 21 23.25 1.11 4.69
CA VAL A 21 23.77 -0.26 4.53
C VAL A 21 23.55 -0.83 3.12
N SER A 22 22.63 -0.25 2.36
CA SER A 22 22.35 -0.62 0.96
C SER A 22 23.10 0.24 -0.06
N HIS A 23 24.13 0.99 0.34
CA HIS A 23 24.89 1.89 -0.55
C HIS A 23 24.01 2.90 -1.33
N GLY A 24 22.95 3.40 -0.70
CA GLY A 24 22.05 4.39 -1.29
C GLY A 24 20.86 3.85 -2.07
N LEU A 25 20.69 2.52 -2.16
CA LEU A 25 19.54 1.93 -2.85
C LEU A 25 18.19 2.14 -2.13
N GLY A 26 18.18 2.20 -0.80
CA GLY A 26 16.95 2.38 -0.01
C GLY A 26 16.02 1.15 -0.06
N LYS A 27 14.73 1.35 0.23
CA LYS A 27 13.72 0.28 0.12
C LYS A 27 13.57 -0.17 -1.35
N PRO A 28 13.40 -1.48 -1.62
CA PRO A 28 13.10 -1.98 -2.96
C PRO A 28 11.86 -1.28 -3.53
N SER A 29 12.08 -0.47 -4.55
CA SER A 29 11.01 0.25 -5.23
C SER A 29 10.40 -0.69 -6.26
N LEU A 30 9.32 -1.39 -5.89
CA LEU A 30 8.61 -2.34 -6.74
C LEU A 30 7.56 -1.66 -7.63
N ILE A 31 7.79 -0.41 -7.99
CA ILE A 31 6.90 0.37 -8.88
C ILE A 31 6.83 -0.27 -10.28
N PHE A 32 5.84 0.17 -11.06
CA PHE A 32 5.60 -0.28 -12.43
C PHE A 32 6.90 -0.45 -13.23
N GLY A 33 7.13 -1.66 -13.74
CA GLY A 33 8.32 -2.02 -14.53
C GLY A 33 9.45 -2.69 -13.75
N SER A 34 9.30 -2.85 -12.42
CA SER A 34 10.25 -3.63 -11.62
C SER A 34 10.21 -5.11 -12.01
N SER A 35 11.36 -5.79 -12.00
CA SER A 35 11.48 -7.22 -12.32
C SER A 35 11.94 -8.03 -11.11
N ALA A 36 11.66 -9.33 -11.13
CA ALA A 36 12.17 -10.27 -10.12
C ALA A 36 13.70 -10.25 -10.03
N GLU A 37 14.38 -10.06 -11.16
CA GLU A 37 15.84 -9.93 -11.22
C GLU A 37 16.33 -8.66 -10.52
N MET A 38 15.62 -7.55 -10.68
CA MET A 38 15.95 -6.29 -9.99
C MET A 38 15.81 -6.44 -8.48
N LEU A 39 14.73 -7.09 -8.02
CA LEU A 39 14.53 -7.41 -6.60
C LEU A 39 15.67 -8.30 -6.06
N LEU A 40 16.05 -9.34 -6.79
CA LEU A 40 17.16 -10.22 -6.39
C LEU A 40 18.49 -9.46 -6.29
N ARG A 41 18.81 -8.61 -7.28
CA ARG A 41 20.03 -7.79 -7.26
C ARG A 41 20.06 -6.83 -6.07
N GLN A 42 18.92 -6.22 -5.73
CA GLN A 42 18.82 -5.36 -4.55
C GLN A 42 19.04 -6.15 -3.25
N LEU A 43 18.40 -7.32 -3.11
CA LEU A 43 18.58 -8.19 -1.93
C LEU A 43 20.02 -8.69 -1.77
N GLN A 44 20.73 -8.92 -2.88
CA GLN A 44 22.16 -9.23 -2.88
C GLN A 44 22.99 -8.03 -2.41
N ALA A 45 22.71 -6.84 -2.93
CA ALA A 45 23.42 -5.60 -2.58
C ALA A 45 23.22 -5.17 -1.12
N PHE A 46 22.13 -5.56 -0.47
CA PHE A 46 21.81 -5.18 0.92
C PHE A 46 22.67 -5.87 1.97
N GLY A 47 23.31 -6.99 1.64
CA GLY A 47 24.00 -7.82 2.64
C GLY A 47 23.06 -8.33 3.75
N ALA A 48 23.62 -8.95 4.79
CA ALA A 48 22.84 -9.52 5.89
C ALA A 48 22.11 -8.43 6.71
N ASP A 49 22.80 -7.32 7.01
CA ASP A 49 22.27 -6.23 7.83
C ASP A 49 21.14 -5.47 7.13
N GLY A 50 21.28 -5.20 5.82
CA GLY A 50 20.21 -4.56 5.05
C GLY A 50 18.97 -5.45 4.94
N ARG A 51 19.14 -6.77 4.77
CA ARG A 51 18.01 -7.71 4.79
C ARG A 51 17.32 -7.80 6.15
N ARG A 52 18.07 -7.75 7.25
CA ARG A 52 17.51 -7.69 8.61
C ARG A 52 16.71 -6.40 8.83
N THR A 53 17.26 -5.27 8.40
CA THR A 53 16.60 -3.97 8.48
C THR A 53 15.33 -3.95 7.63
N LEU A 54 15.37 -4.55 6.44
CA LEU A 54 14.21 -4.68 5.57
C LEU A 54 13.10 -5.53 6.21
N ALA A 55 13.44 -6.63 6.90
CA ALA A 55 12.47 -7.44 7.64
C ALA A 55 11.79 -6.64 8.77
N GLN A 56 12.54 -5.81 9.49
CA GLN A 56 11.98 -4.92 10.52
C GLN A 56 11.03 -3.88 9.92
N LEU A 57 11.42 -3.28 8.80
CA LEU A 57 10.58 -2.35 8.06
C LEU A 57 9.27 -3.03 7.63
N TYR A 58 9.32 -4.23 7.06
CA TYR A 58 8.12 -4.99 6.70
C TYR A 58 7.23 -5.31 7.90
N ALA A 59 7.81 -5.60 9.07
CA ALA A 59 7.03 -5.87 10.27
C ALA A 59 6.23 -4.64 10.73
N ILE A 60 6.82 -3.44 10.62
CA ILE A 60 6.14 -2.18 10.93
C ILE A 60 5.09 -1.86 9.85
N ASP A 61 5.42 -2.16 8.59
CA ASP A 61 4.56 -1.87 7.43
C ASP A 61 3.29 -2.74 7.37
N LEU A 62 3.21 -3.84 8.12
CA LEU A 62 2.02 -4.71 8.18
C LEU A 62 0.75 -4.00 8.67
N VAL A 63 0.89 -2.96 9.49
CA VAL A 63 -0.25 -2.31 10.16
C VAL A 63 -0.84 -1.20 9.30
N PHE A 64 -0.03 -0.57 8.45
CA PHE A 64 -0.41 0.63 7.72
C PHE A 64 -1.53 0.38 6.68
N PRO A 65 -1.44 -0.63 5.79
CA PRO A 65 -2.48 -0.93 4.80
C PRO A 65 -3.84 -1.20 5.44
N THR A 66 -3.87 -1.97 6.53
CA THR A 66 -5.11 -2.30 7.24
C THR A 66 -5.72 -1.08 7.89
N ALA A 67 -4.92 -0.23 8.53
CA ALA A 67 -5.40 1.03 9.09
C ALA A 67 -5.95 1.96 8.00
N LEU A 68 -5.28 2.03 6.84
CA LEU A 68 -5.74 2.81 5.69
C LEU A 68 -7.06 2.28 5.13
N ALA A 69 -7.18 0.97 4.94
CA ALA A 69 -8.37 0.32 4.43
C ALA A 69 -9.57 0.53 5.35
N LEU A 70 -9.42 0.28 6.66
CA LEU A 70 -10.48 0.50 7.64
C LEU A 70 -10.93 1.97 7.70
N THR A 71 -9.98 2.90 7.68
CA THR A 71 -10.30 4.34 7.68
C THR A 71 -11.05 4.72 6.41
N THR A 72 -10.65 4.16 5.27
CA THR A 72 -11.28 4.42 3.98
C THR A 72 -12.70 3.86 3.94
N ILE A 73 -12.89 2.60 4.35
CA ILE A 73 -14.21 1.96 4.43
C ILE A 73 -15.15 2.80 5.30
N GLN A 74 -14.71 3.21 6.50
CA GLN A 74 -15.51 4.04 7.39
C GLN A 74 -15.84 5.40 6.78
N GLY A 75 -14.84 6.09 6.22
CA GLY A 75 -15.02 7.41 5.60
C GLY A 75 -15.98 7.38 4.42
N VAL A 76 -15.78 6.42 3.51
CA VAL A 76 -16.62 6.19 2.34
C VAL A 76 -18.04 5.85 2.76
N TRP A 77 -18.21 4.92 3.70
CA TRP A 77 -19.52 4.50 4.16
C TRP A 77 -20.27 5.67 4.79
N LEU A 78 -19.63 6.42 5.68
CA LEU A 78 -20.26 7.58 6.33
C LEU A 78 -20.63 8.68 5.32
N ALA A 79 -19.78 8.95 4.34
CA ALA A 79 -19.99 10.01 3.36
C ALA A 79 -21.05 9.66 2.31
N PHE A 80 -21.05 8.41 1.81
CA PHE A 80 -21.77 8.06 0.58
C PHE A 80 -22.92 7.07 0.78
N ARG A 81 -23.06 6.37 1.92
CA ARG A 81 -24.09 5.33 2.11
C ARG A 81 -25.54 5.77 1.85
N ARG A 82 -25.84 7.07 1.98
CA ARG A 82 -27.20 7.60 1.80
C ARG A 82 -27.49 8.04 0.36
N ASP A 83 -26.52 8.67 -0.30
CA ASP A 83 -26.71 9.31 -1.60
C ASP A 83 -26.15 8.47 -2.78
N LEU A 84 -25.17 7.60 -2.50
CA LEU A 84 -24.42 6.80 -3.48
C LEU A 84 -23.97 5.45 -2.86
N PRO A 85 -24.90 4.56 -2.47
CA PRO A 85 -24.56 3.30 -1.78
C PRO A 85 -23.70 2.35 -2.61
N ASP A 86 -23.93 2.25 -3.93
CA ASP A 86 -23.15 1.37 -4.82
C ASP A 86 -21.68 1.82 -4.92
N VAL A 87 -21.46 3.14 -4.99
CA VAL A 87 -20.11 3.71 -4.97
C VAL A 87 -19.45 3.45 -3.62
N ALA A 88 -20.22 3.56 -2.53
CA ALA A 88 -19.70 3.29 -1.20
C ALA A 88 -19.24 1.83 -1.07
N LEU A 89 -20.04 0.89 -1.57
CA LEU A 89 -19.71 -0.54 -1.58
C LEU A 89 -18.50 -0.85 -2.46
N LEU A 90 -18.44 -0.28 -3.67
CA LEU A 90 -17.32 -0.47 -4.60
C LEU A 90 -16.00 0.02 -4.00
N LEU A 91 -15.96 1.23 -3.45
CA LEU A 91 -14.75 1.79 -2.85
C LEU A 91 -14.33 1.02 -1.59
N ALA A 92 -15.28 0.52 -0.79
CA ALA A 92 -14.99 -0.36 0.33
C ALA A 92 -14.39 -1.70 -0.14
N ALA A 93 -14.92 -2.30 -1.20
CA ALA A 93 -14.39 -3.54 -1.78
C ALA A 93 -12.97 -3.35 -2.32
N ILE A 94 -12.70 -2.22 -2.99
CA ILE A 94 -11.35 -1.87 -3.46
C ILE A 94 -10.38 -1.73 -2.28
N ALA A 95 -10.81 -1.07 -1.19
CA ALA A 95 -9.98 -0.93 0.02
C ALA A 95 -9.64 -2.28 0.66
N ILE A 96 -10.60 -3.21 0.71
CA ILE A 96 -10.38 -4.58 1.21
C ILE A 96 -9.41 -5.34 0.29
N ALA A 97 -9.63 -5.27 -1.03
CA ALA A 97 -8.76 -5.95 -2.00
C ALA A 97 -7.32 -5.43 -1.93
N PHE A 98 -7.14 -4.12 -1.74
CA PHE A 98 -5.84 -3.49 -1.51
C PHE A 98 -5.15 -4.05 -0.26
N ASP A 99 -5.85 -4.08 0.88
CA ASP A 99 -5.31 -4.59 2.15
C ASP A 99 -4.89 -6.07 2.05
N LEU A 100 -5.75 -6.91 1.46
CA LEU A 100 -5.46 -8.33 1.26
C LEU A 100 -4.23 -8.55 0.37
N LEU A 101 -4.11 -7.80 -0.72
CA LEU A 101 -2.94 -7.90 -1.61
C LEU A 101 -1.66 -7.40 -0.94
N ASP A 102 -1.74 -6.35 -0.12
CA ASP A 102 -0.60 -5.88 0.65
C ASP A 102 -0.15 -6.94 1.66
N LEU A 103 -1.08 -7.51 2.45
CA LEU A 103 -0.77 -8.59 3.39
C LEU A 103 -0.13 -9.80 2.69
N LEU A 104 -0.67 -10.22 1.54
CA LEU A 104 -0.09 -11.32 0.74
C LEU A 104 1.32 -10.98 0.24
N GLU A 105 1.54 -9.75 -0.21
CA GLU A 105 2.86 -9.27 -0.65
C GLU A 105 3.86 -9.21 0.51
N LYS A 106 3.45 -8.79 1.72
CA LYS A 106 4.31 -8.83 2.91
C LYS A 106 4.66 -10.25 3.31
N ILE A 107 3.70 -11.18 3.31
CA ILE A 107 3.96 -12.60 3.58
C ILE A 107 4.98 -13.13 2.58
N ALA A 108 4.77 -12.90 1.28
CA ALA A 108 5.71 -13.33 0.24
C ALA A 108 7.10 -12.71 0.43
N SER A 109 7.16 -11.42 0.79
CA SER A 109 8.42 -10.72 1.07
C SER A 109 9.18 -11.31 2.26
N PHE A 110 8.49 -11.69 3.34
CA PHE A 110 9.11 -12.41 4.46
C PHE A 110 9.63 -13.78 4.05
N ILE A 111 8.88 -14.54 3.24
CA ILE A 111 9.34 -15.84 2.73
C ILE A 111 10.59 -15.67 1.86
N ILE A 112 10.62 -14.67 0.97
CA ILE A 112 11.78 -14.33 0.14
C ILE A 112 13.00 -14.04 1.02
N LEU A 113 12.84 -13.25 2.10
CA LEU A 113 13.93 -12.94 3.01
C LEU A 113 14.40 -14.17 3.80
N ALA A 114 13.50 -15.04 4.21
CA ALA A 114 13.82 -16.27 4.94
C ALA A 114 14.53 -17.32 4.07
N GLN A 115 14.21 -17.39 2.78
CA GLN A 115 14.80 -18.34 1.84
C GLN A 115 16.05 -17.83 1.12
N PHE A 116 16.41 -16.55 1.28
CA PHE A 116 17.59 -15.98 0.63
C PHE A 116 18.87 -16.77 0.99
N PRO A 117 19.73 -17.15 0.01
CA PRO A 117 19.70 -16.78 -1.41
C PRO A 117 18.94 -17.74 -2.34
N LEU A 118 18.42 -18.86 -1.82
CA LEU A 118 17.74 -19.92 -2.58
C LEU A 118 16.25 -19.58 -2.81
N ILE A 119 15.98 -18.47 -3.48
CA ILE A 119 14.63 -17.94 -3.67
C ILE A 119 14.00 -18.52 -4.94
N GLU A 120 12.77 -18.99 -4.83
CA GLU A 120 11.98 -19.40 -6.00
C GLU A 120 11.61 -18.18 -6.88
N THR A 121 11.95 -18.24 -8.17
CA THR A 121 11.64 -17.17 -9.14
C THR A 121 10.13 -16.88 -9.23
N GLY A 122 9.28 -17.90 -9.06
CA GLY A 122 7.82 -17.75 -9.05
C GLY A 122 7.34 -16.82 -7.94
N LEU A 123 7.88 -16.98 -6.73
CA LEU A 123 7.54 -16.16 -5.57
C LEU A 123 7.96 -14.69 -5.74
N MET A 124 9.14 -14.45 -6.34
CA MET A 124 9.58 -13.07 -6.65
C MET A 124 8.67 -12.41 -7.68
N ARG A 125 8.30 -13.12 -8.76
CA ARG A 125 7.36 -12.60 -9.76
C ARG A 125 6.02 -12.29 -9.14
N PHE A 126 5.49 -13.19 -8.31
CA PHE A 126 4.25 -12.97 -7.57
C PHE A 126 4.31 -11.70 -6.71
N THR A 127 5.39 -11.51 -5.95
CA THR A 127 5.57 -10.33 -5.07
C THR A 127 5.57 -9.02 -5.86
N VAL A 128 6.29 -8.98 -6.98
CA VAL A 128 6.36 -7.82 -7.88
C VAL A 128 5.00 -7.53 -8.52
N THR A 129 4.32 -8.56 -9.03
CA THR A 129 2.99 -8.42 -9.65
C THR A 129 1.95 -7.99 -8.62
N SER A 130 1.94 -8.59 -7.42
CA SER A 130 1.05 -8.19 -6.33
C SER A 130 1.26 -6.73 -5.96
N THR A 131 2.52 -6.29 -5.87
CA THR A 131 2.84 -4.88 -5.61
C THR A 131 2.29 -3.94 -6.69
N SER A 132 2.45 -4.32 -7.96
CA SER A 132 1.94 -3.52 -9.07
C SER A 132 0.41 -3.41 -9.02
N ILE A 133 -0.29 -4.53 -8.78
CA ILE A 133 -1.76 -4.56 -8.70
C ILE A 133 -2.26 -3.74 -7.51
N LYS A 134 -1.68 -3.89 -6.32
CA LYS A 134 -2.12 -3.10 -5.14
C LYS A 134 -1.91 -1.60 -5.36
N LEU A 135 -0.85 -1.18 -6.04
CA LEU A 135 -0.61 0.24 -6.35
C LEU A 135 -1.67 0.78 -7.32
N ILE A 136 -2.11 -0.02 -8.30
CA ILE A 136 -3.25 0.34 -9.16
C ILE A 136 -4.50 0.52 -8.29
N LEU A 137 -4.83 -0.44 -7.42
CA LEU A 137 -6.00 -0.35 -6.55
C LEU A 137 -5.95 0.88 -5.63
N LEU A 138 -4.78 1.18 -5.05
CA LEU A 138 -4.57 2.37 -4.24
C LEU A 138 -4.84 3.65 -5.04
N ALA A 139 -4.31 3.75 -6.25
CA ALA A 139 -4.56 4.88 -7.14
C ALA A 139 -6.04 4.99 -7.53
N THR A 140 -6.68 3.88 -7.91
CA THR A 140 -8.12 3.83 -8.23
C THR A 140 -8.96 4.25 -7.04
N MET A 141 -8.59 3.84 -5.82
CA MET A 141 -9.28 4.23 -4.59
C MET A 141 -9.21 5.75 -4.37
N TYR A 142 -8.03 6.36 -4.50
CA TYR A 142 -7.89 7.82 -4.36
C TYR A 142 -8.63 8.60 -5.44
N VAL A 143 -8.54 8.17 -6.70
CA VAL A 143 -9.26 8.80 -7.82
C VAL A 143 -10.77 8.67 -7.63
N GLY A 144 -11.24 7.49 -7.23
CA GLY A 144 -12.66 7.22 -6.97
C GLY A 144 -13.20 8.04 -5.78
N LEU A 145 -12.43 8.16 -4.69
CA LEU A 145 -12.75 9.04 -3.56
C LEU A 145 -12.91 10.50 -3.99
N LEU A 146 -11.97 11.01 -4.80
CA LEU A 146 -12.02 12.37 -5.31
C LEU A 146 -13.23 12.58 -6.21
N ALA A 147 -13.49 11.66 -7.14
CA ALA A 147 -14.64 11.72 -8.04
C ALA A 147 -15.99 11.67 -7.28
N ALA A 148 -16.09 10.82 -6.25
CA ALA A 148 -17.25 10.71 -5.39
C ALA A 148 -17.48 12.00 -4.58
N LEU A 149 -16.41 12.58 -4.03
CA LEU A 149 -16.47 13.85 -3.30
C LEU A 149 -16.95 14.99 -4.21
N LEU A 150 -16.39 15.11 -5.41
CA LEU A 150 -16.80 16.12 -6.38
C LEU A 150 -18.27 15.95 -6.77
N SER A 151 -18.68 14.72 -7.10
CA SER A 151 -20.07 14.38 -7.44
C SER A 151 -21.04 14.75 -6.32
N TRP A 152 -20.67 14.48 -5.08
CA TRP A 152 -21.47 14.84 -3.90
C TRP A 152 -21.60 16.36 -3.71
N LEU A 153 -20.49 17.10 -3.85
CA LEU A 153 -20.50 18.57 -3.78
C LEU A 153 -21.41 19.19 -4.86
N PHE A 154 -21.34 18.70 -6.10
CA PHE A 154 -22.19 19.18 -7.18
C PHE A 154 -23.68 18.86 -6.95
N ARG A 155 -24.00 17.65 -6.46
CA ARG A 155 -25.39 17.28 -6.12
C ARG A 155 -25.96 18.13 -4.98
N ARG A 156 -25.15 18.49 -3.97
CA ARG A 156 -25.59 19.38 -2.89
C ARG A 156 -25.89 20.80 -3.37
N LYS A 157 -25.06 21.36 -4.25
CA LYS A 157 -25.31 22.67 -4.85
C LYS A 157 -26.63 22.68 -5.64
N GLY A 158 -26.90 21.65 -6.44
CA GLY A 158 -28.17 21.52 -7.17
C GLY A 158 -29.40 21.44 -6.26
N LYS A 159 -29.33 20.65 -5.17
CA LYS A 159 -30.42 20.53 -4.19
C LYS A 159 -30.65 21.83 -3.38
N ALA A 160 -29.62 22.64 -3.17
CA ALA A 160 -29.74 23.93 -2.47
C ALA A 160 -30.44 24.99 -3.34
N VAL A 161 -30.17 24.99 -4.65
CA VAL A 161 -30.82 25.91 -5.62
C VAL A 161 -32.30 25.60 -5.81
N GLN A 162 -32.72 24.33 -5.74
CA GLN A 162 -34.14 23.95 -5.84
C GLN A 162 -34.98 24.25 -4.60
N LYS A 163 -34.34 24.61 -3.47
CA LYS A 163 -35.04 24.94 -2.21
C LYS A 163 -35.10 26.44 -1.92
N ALA A 164 -34.46 27.27 -2.75
CA ALA A 164 -34.49 28.73 -2.68
C ALA A 164 -35.50 29.26 -3.71
#